data_AF-A0A832BRT8-F1
#
_entry.id   AF-A0A832BRT8-F1
#
_cell.length_a   1.000
_cell.length_b   1.000
_cell.length_c   1.000
_cell.angle_alpha   90.00
_cell.angle_beta   90.00
_cell.angle_gamma   90.00
#
_symmetry.space_group_name_H-M   'P 1'
#
loop_
_entity.id
_entity.type
_entity.pdbx_description
1 polymer ?
#
loop_
_entity_poly.entity_id
_entity_poly.type
_entity_poly.pdbx_seq_one_letter_code
_entity_poly.pdbx_strand_id
1 'polypeptide(L)'
;MERIVFSHYYPEQKLLVTRLSGLLNSSDINAWKDSLYKASEAMPDNSSFKILVDLHGFKAENFEVHKEYRTIMPLFLAEFGYRIGYLDMFPEASVELKNNRGIRCVAMANVHQDESKMKDYQEKFSKAFEQYFTDSRAGTQWINSYHI
;
A
#
# COMPACT_ATOMS: atom_id res chain seq x y z
N MET A 1 15.27 -4.57 -15.20
CA MET A 1 14.31 -4.76 -14.09
C MET A 1 13.08 -5.40 -14.66
N GLU A 2 12.56 -6.43 -13.99
CA GLU A 2 11.32 -7.09 -14.37
C GLU A 2 10.13 -6.16 -14.12
N ARG A 3 9.16 -6.15 -15.05
CA ARG A 3 7.92 -5.40 -14.92
C ARG A 3 6.93 -6.23 -14.09
N ILE A 4 6.55 -5.73 -12.92
CA ILE A 4 5.65 -6.41 -12.00
C ILE A 4 4.48 -5.48 -11.66
N VAL A 5 3.26 -5.96 -11.89
CA VAL A 5 2.02 -5.25 -11.59
C VAL A 5 0.98 -6.26 -11.11
N PHE A 6 0.75 -6.36 -9.80
CA PHE A 6 -0.31 -7.21 -9.29
C PHE A 6 -0.76 -6.83 -7.88
N SER A 7 -1.96 -7.32 -7.54
CA SER A 7 -2.43 -7.41 -6.16
C SER A 7 -3.10 -8.76 -5.93
N HIS A 8 -2.95 -9.32 -4.73
CA HIS A 8 -3.56 -10.58 -4.34
C HIS A 8 -3.89 -10.59 -2.85
N TYR A 9 -5.08 -11.06 -2.51
CA TYR A 9 -5.50 -11.28 -1.12
C TYR A 9 -5.28 -12.75 -0.75
N TYR A 10 -4.54 -12.98 0.34
CA TYR A 10 -4.27 -14.29 0.93
C TYR A 10 -5.19 -14.48 2.15
N PRO A 11 -6.31 -15.24 2.02
CA PRO A 11 -7.34 -15.30 3.06
C PRO A 11 -6.84 -15.89 4.38
N GLU A 12 -6.04 -16.96 4.32
CA GLU A 12 -5.47 -17.64 5.49
C GLU A 12 -4.61 -16.72 6.37
N GLN A 13 -4.04 -15.68 5.76
CA GLN A 13 -3.18 -14.71 6.43
C GLN A 13 -3.89 -13.37 6.67
N LYS A 14 -5.13 -13.22 6.18
CA LYS A 14 -5.85 -11.94 6.08
C LYS A 14 -4.96 -10.84 5.49
N LEU A 15 -4.13 -11.18 4.51
CA LEU A 15 -3.08 -10.31 3.98
C LEU A 15 -3.38 -9.93 2.52
N LEU A 16 -3.51 -8.64 2.25
CA LEU A 16 -3.46 -8.11 0.89
C LEU A 16 -2.01 -7.78 0.55
N VAL A 17 -1.49 -8.35 -0.54
CA VAL A 17 -0.18 -7.98 -1.09
C VAL A 17 -0.40 -7.25 -2.39
N THR A 18 0.26 -6.13 -2.56
CA THR A 18 0.27 -5.38 -3.81
C THR A 18 1.69 -4.98 -4.19
N ARG A 19 2.04 -5.09 -5.48
CA ARG A 19 3.40 -4.86 -5.95
C ARG A 19 3.46 -4.11 -7.27
N LEU A 20 4.36 -3.12 -7.32
CA LEU A 20 4.78 -2.40 -8.52
C LEU A 20 6.30 -2.45 -8.65
N SER A 21 6.81 -2.83 -9.83
CA SER A 21 8.24 -2.78 -10.12
C SER A 21 8.50 -2.60 -11.62
N GLY A 22 9.60 -1.94 -11.97
CA GLY A 22 9.97 -1.61 -13.34
C GLY A 22 9.57 -0.19 -13.76
N LEU A 23 9.85 0.14 -15.03
CA LEU A 23 9.43 1.39 -15.66
C LEU A 23 7.98 1.24 -16.14
N LEU A 24 7.06 1.97 -15.52
CA LEU A 24 5.62 1.80 -15.71
C LEU A 24 4.96 3.08 -16.25
N ASN A 25 3.94 2.91 -17.08
CA ASN A 25 3.15 3.99 -17.66
C ASN A 25 1.74 4.07 -17.03
N SER A 26 0.88 4.99 -17.51
CA SER A 26 -0.49 5.14 -16.96
C SER A 26 -1.34 3.87 -17.12
N SER A 27 -1.14 3.08 -18.18
CA SER A 27 -1.86 1.82 -18.35
C SER A 27 -1.49 0.80 -17.27
N ASP A 28 -0.23 0.78 -16.84
CA ASP A 28 0.22 -0.07 -15.73
C ASP A 28 -0.38 0.36 -14.40
N ILE A 29 -0.39 1.67 -14.13
CA ILE A 29 -0.97 2.21 -12.89
C ILE A 29 -2.46 1.92 -12.81
N ASN A 30 -3.19 2.02 -13.93
CA ASN A 30 -4.60 1.64 -13.99
C ASN A 30 -4.80 0.13 -13.81
N ALA A 31 -4.02 -0.71 -14.49
CA ALA A 31 -4.10 -2.18 -14.32
C ALA A 31 -3.79 -2.59 -12.87
N TRP A 32 -2.84 -1.92 -12.23
CA TRP A 32 -2.52 -2.11 -10.82
C TRP A 32 -3.69 -1.73 -9.93
N LYS A 33 -4.28 -0.55 -10.12
CA LYS A 33 -5.47 -0.09 -9.40
C LYS A 33 -6.61 -1.11 -9.53
N ASP A 34 -6.92 -1.55 -10.74
CA ASP A 34 -7.98 -2.52 -10.99
C ASP A 34 -7.69 -3.85 -10.29
N SER A 35 -6.43 -4.31 -10.32
CA SER A 35 -6.01 -5.52 -9.59
C SER A 35 -6.18 -5.37 -8.09
N LEU A 36 -5.90 -4.18 -7.53
CA LEU A 36 -5.99 -3.87 -6.10
C LEU A 36 -7.43 -3.94 -5.62
N TYR A 37 -8.34 -3.26 -6.33
CA TYR A 37 -9.77 -3.30 -6.03
C TYR A 37 -10.34 -4.71 -6.20
N LYS A 38 -10.00 -5.40 -7.30
CA LYS A 38 -10.42 -6.79 -7.52
C LYS A 38 -9.94 -7.75 -6.42
N ALA A 39 -8.70 -7.59 -5.95
CA ALA A 39 -8.19 -8.39 -4.83
C ALA A 39 -8.95 -8.11 -3.53
N SER A 40 -9.39 -6.86 -3.30
CA SER A 40 -10.19 -6.50 -2.13
C SER A 40 -11.61 -7.08 -2.14
N GLU A 41 -12.17 -7.37 -3.31
CA GLU A 41 -13.51 -7.99 -3.42
C GLU A 41 -13.56 -9.38 -2.76
N ALA A 42 -12.44 -10.10 -2.75
CA ALA A 42 -12.31 -11.43 -2.13
C ALA A 42 -12.32 -11.39 -0.59
N MET A 43 -12.27 -10.21 0.03
CA MET A 43 -12.33 -10.07 1.48
C MET A 43 -13.76 -10.30 2.01
N PRO A 44 -13.95 -11.06 3.11
CA PRO A 44 -15.26 -11.21 3.74
C PRO A 44 -15.78 -9.89 4.32
N ASP A 45 -17.11 -9.69 4.31
CA ASP A 45 -17.74 -8.56 5.00
C ASP A 45 -17.46 -8.59 6.51
N ASN A 46 -17.43 -7.42 7.16
CA ASN A 46 -17.20 -7.25 8.60
C ASN A 46 -15.88 -7.88 9.10
N SER A 47 -14.86 -7.91 8.24
CA SER A 47 -13.56 -8.50 8.55
C SER A 47 -12.47 -7.46 8.78
N SER A 48 -11.24 -7.93 9.05
CA SER A 48 -10.05 -7.09 9.10
C SER A 48 -8.94 -7.71 8.28
N PHE A 49 -8.11 -6.87 7.69
CA PHE A 49 -6.94 -7.30 6.92
C PHE A 49 -5.72 -6.43 7.22
N LYS A 50 -4.55 -6.97 6.90
CA LYS A 50 -3.28 -6.28 6.88
C LYS A 50 -2.77 -6.20 5.45
N ILE A 51 -1.91 -5.24 5.13
CA ILE A 51 -1.45 -5.01 3.76
C ILE A 51 0.07 -4.86 3.64
N LEU A 52 0.63 -5.47 2.60
CA LEU A 52 1.97 -5.20 2.10
C LEU A 52 1.85 -4.40 0.81
N VAL A 53 2.43 -3.20 0.82
CA VAL A 53 2.57 -2.34 -0.36
C VAL A 53 4.03 -2.34 -0.76
N ASP A 54 4.38 -3.15 -1.76
CA ASP A 54 5.75 -3.30 -2.25
C ASP A 54 5.97 -2.50 -3.54
N LEU A 55 6.53 -1.30 -3.40
CA LEU A 55 6.90 -0.44 -4.52
C LEU A 55 8.38 -0.54 -4.87
N HIS A 56 9.10 -1.55 -4.35
CA HIS A 56 10.53 -1.67 -4.60
C HIS A 56 10.84 -1.90 -6.09
N GLY A 57 11.59 -0.96 -6.66
CA GLY A 57 11.99 -0.95 -8.07
C GLY A 57 10.99 -0.27 -9.00
N PHE A 58 9.91 0.32 -8.46
CA PHE A 58 8.96 1.12 -9.24
C PHE A 58 9.63 2.40 -9.77
N LYS A 59 9.45 2.66 -11.06
CA LYS A 59 9.79 3.93 -11.72
C LYS A 59 8.61 4.35 -12.58
N ALA A 60 8.12 5.57 -12.36
CA ALA A 60 7.15 6.18 -13.25
C ALA A 60 7.83 6.58 -14.57
N GLU A 61 7.16 6.35 -15.71
CA GLU A 61 7.62 6.78 -17.03
C GLU A 61 7.76 8.31 -17.13
N ASN A 62 6.90 9.05 -16.42
CA ASN A 62 6.90 10.50 -16.40
C ASN A 62 6.26 11.04 -15.10
N PHE A 63 6.23 12.36 -14.95
CA PHE A 63 5.69 13.03 -13.76
C PHE A 63 4.18 12.86 -13.58
N GLU A 64 3.40 12.76 -14.67
CA GLU A 64 1.96 12.55 -14.57
C GLU A 64 1.64 11.15 -14.04
N VAL A 65 2.35 10.11 -14.53
CA VAL A 65 2.28 8.75 -13.97
C VAL A 65 2.67 8.74 -12.48
N HIS A 66 3.68 9.54 -12.10
CA HIS A 66 4.06 9.71 -10.71
C HIS A 66 2.95 10.37 -9.86
N LYS A 67 2.14 11.28 -10.40
CA LYS A 67 1.00 11.85 -9.69
C LYS A 67 -0.14 10.85 -9.55
N GLU A 68 -0.45 10.14 -10.63
CA GLU A 68 -1.53 9.15 -10.68
C GLU A 68 -1.38 8.10 -9.59
N TYR A 69 -0.20 7.46 -9.47
CA TYR A 69 -0.03 6.39 -8.47
C TYR A 69 -0.13 6.90 -7.02
N ARG A 70 0.32 8.14 -6.76
CA ARG A 70 0.51 8.68 -5.41
C ARG A 70 -0.80 8.81 -4.64
N THR A 71 -1.92 8.96 -5.34
CA THR A 71 -3.24 9.11 -4.73
C THR A 71 -3.93 7.76 -4.48
N ILE A 72 -3.52 6.70 -5.17
CA ILE A 72 -4.22 5.41 -5.15
C ILE A 72 -4.20 4.78 -3.76
N MET A 73 -3.02 4.58 -3.16
CA MET A 73 -2.95 3.92 -1.84
C MET A 73 -3.65 4.71 -0.72
N PRO A 74 -3.45 6.04 -0.59
CA PRO A 74 -4.21 6.84 0.38
C PRO A 74 -5.72 6.69 0.25
N LEU A 75 -6.26 6.76 -0.98
CA LEU A 75 -7.70 6.66 -1.22
C LEU A 75 -8.21 5.24 -0.96
N PHE A 76 -7.50 4.23 -1.45
CA PHE A 76 -7.83 2.82 -1.20
C PHE A 76 -7.87 2.50 0.29
N LEU A 77 -6.87 2.91 1.07
CA LEU A 77 -6.82 2.64 2.50
C LEU A 77 -7.91 3.39 3.28
N ALA A 78 -8.24 4.60 2.85
CA ALA A 78 -9.30 5.39 3.45
C ALA A 78 -10.67 4.70 3.33
N GLU A 79 -10.93 3.94 2.26
CA GLU A 79 -12.15 3.13 2.10
C GLU A 79 -12.32 2.07 3.20
N PHE A 80 -11.21 1.62 3.78
CA PHE A 80 -11.13 0.61 4.84
C PHE A 80 -10.73 1.20 6.20
N GLY A 81 -11.04 2.47 6.41
CA GLY A 81 -10.86 3.16 7.69
C GLY A 81 -9.42 3.43 8.09
N TYR A 82 -8.46 3.32 7.16
CA TYR A 82 -7.04 3.44 7.45
C TYR A 82 -6.45 4.71 6.84
N ARG A 83 -5.86 5.56 7.68
CA ARG A 83 -5.13 6.76 7.25
C ARG A 83 -3.62 6.52 7.32
N ILE A 84 -2.98 6.47 6.15
CA ILE A 84 -1.53 6.30 6.04
C ILE A 84 -0.77 7.49 6.64
N GLY A 85 0.29 7.21 7.39
CA GLY A 85 1.03 8.17 8.20
C GLY A 85 1.74 9.27 7.41
N TYR A 86 2.33 8.96 6.25
CA TYR A 86 3.02 10.00 5.46
C TYR A 86 2.10 11.14 4.99
N LEU A 87 0.77 10.99 5.04
CA LEU A 87 -0.15 12.10 4.77
C LEU A 87 0.00 13.24 5.78
N ASP A 88 0.59 13.00 6.95
CA ASP A 88 0.89 14.04 7.95
C ASP A 88 1.90 15.07 7.43
N MET A 89 2.63 14.78 6.35
CA MET A 89 3.46 15.75 5.63
C MET A 89 2.65 16.80 4.84
N PHE A 90 1.38 16.53 4.58
CA PHE A 90 0.51 17.34 3.73
C PHE A 90 -0.72 17.74 4.56
N PRO A 91 -0.66 18.82 5.36
CA PRO A 91 -1.77 19.26 6.20
C PRO A 91 -3.08 19.51 5.41
N GLU A 92 -2.95 19.84 4.13
CA GLU A 92 -4.04 20.00 3.18
C GLU A 92 -4.65 18.67 2.68
N ALA A 93 -3.96 17.55 2.87
CA ALA A 93 -4.44 16.25 2.44
C ALA A 93 -5.59 15.77 3.35
N SER A 94 -6.80 15.97 2.86
CA SER A 94 -8.02 15.41 3.45
C SER A 94 -8.38 14.12 2.74
N VAL A 95 -8.44 13.02 3.50
CA VAL A 95 -9.02 11.74 3.05
C VAL A 95 -10.19 11.38 3.96
N GLU A 96 -11.36 11.17 3.37
CA GLU A 96 -12.55 10.75 4.10
C GLU A 96 -12.42 9.25 4.43
N LEU A 97 -12.35 8.92 5.72
CA LEU A 97 -12.33 7.53 6.16
C LEU A 97 -13.72 6.93 6.09
N LYS A 98 -13.83 5.78 5.45
CA LYS A 98 -15.05 5.00 5.28
C LYS A 98 -14.90 3.63 5.94
N ASN A 99 -15.99 2.89 5.96
CA ASN A 99 -16.03 1.52 6.48
C ASN A 99 -16.73 0.63 5.45
N ASN A 100 -16.13 0.54 4.25
CA ASN A 100 -16.73 -0.20 3.14
C ASN A 100 -16.94 -1.67 3.53
N ARG A 101 -18.18 -2.15 3.43
CA ARG A 101 -18.59 -3.52 3.77
C ARG A 101 -18.24 -3.95 5.22
N GLY A 102 -17.99 -3.01 6.12
CA GLY A 102 -17.51 -3.31 7.47
C GLY A 102 -16.05 -3.79 7.55
N ILE A 103 -15.29 -3.70 6.44
CA ILE A 103 -13.92 -4.19 6.34
C ILE A 103 -12.95 -3.12 6.84
N ARG A 104 -11.96 -3.52 7.65
CA ARG A 104 -10.94 -2.63 8.19
C ARG A 104 -9.52 -3.05 7.81
N CYS A 105 -8.73 -2.11 7.31
CA CYS A 105 -7.28 -2.28 7.30
C CYS A 105 -6.76 -1.97 8.71
N VAL A 106 -5.94 -2.86 9.27
CA VAL A 106 -5.45 -2.75 10.65
C VAL A 106 -3.94 -2.70 10.77
N ALA A 107 -3.20 -3.04 9.71
CA ALA A 107 -1.74 -2.88 9.66
C ALA A 107 -1.23 -2.75 8.24
N MET A 108 -0.12 -2.02 8.06
CA MET A 108 0.52 -1.78 6.78
C MET A 108 2.05 -1.86 6.85
N ALA A 109 2.63 -2.58 5.90
CA ALA A 109 4.05 -2.47 5.54
C ALA A 109 4.19 -1.75 4.21
N ASN A 110 5.00 -0.71 4.16
CA ASN A 110 5.32 0.03 2.93
C ASN A 110 6.78 -0.21 2.55
N VAL A 111 7.03 -0.63 1.31
CA VAL A 111 8.38 -0.88 0.81
C VAL A 111 8.67 0.03 -0.38
N HIS A 112 9.82 0.68 -0.39
CA HIS A 112 10.29 1.50 -1.51
C HIS A 112 11.82 1.51 -1.57
N GLN A 113 12.41 1.56 -2.77
CA GLN A 113 13.87 1.56 -2.97
C GLN A 113 14.61 2.84 -2.54
N ASP A 114 13.90 3.85 -2.00
CA ASP A 114 14.48 5.16 -1.69
C ASP A 114 14.83 5.18 -0.20
N GLU A 115 16.10 4.97 0.10
CA GLU A 115 16.58 4.82 1.49
C GLU A 115 16.33 6.07 2.32
N SER A 116 16.58 7.26 1.76
CA SER A 116 16.36 8.52 2.47
C SER A 116 14.87 8.72 2.77
N LYS A 117 13.99 8.47 1.79
CA LYS A 117 12.53 8.58 1.98
C LYS A 117 12.02 7.58 3.01
N MET A 118 12.43 6.32 2.91
CA MET A 118 11.95 5.27 3.82
C MET A 118 12.46 5.48 5.24
N LYS A 119 13.71 5.92 5.41
CA LYS A 119 14.24 6.31 6.71
C LYS A 119 13.44 7.47 7.32
N ASP A 120 13.23 8.53 6.55
CA ASP A 120 12.43 9.68 6.99
C ASP A 120 11.00 9.29 7.39
N TYR A 121 10.36 8.43 6.60
CA TYR A 121 9.00 7.96 6.90
C TYR A 121 8.97 7.06 8.14
N GLN A 122 9.97 6.18 8.27
CA GLN A 122 10.12 5.32 9.44
C GLN A 122 10.30 6.15 10.71
N GLU A 123 11.13 7.20 10.69
CA GLU A 123 11.37 8.05 11.87
C GLU A 123 10.16 8.91 12.23
N LYS A 124 9.44 9.45 11.24
CA LYS A 124 8.38 10.45 11.46
C LYS A 124 6.99 9.86 11.61
N PHE A 125 6.70 8.75 10.93
CA PHE A 125 5.32 8.26 10.74
C PHE A 125 5.11 6.81 11.16
N SER A 126 6.17 6.06 11.50
CA SER A 126 6.00 4.68 11.92
C SER A 126 5.17 4.58 13.21
N LYS A 127 4.38 3.51 13.28
CA LYS A 127 3.51 3.15 14.41
C LYS A 127 3.57 1.66 14.62
N ALA A 128 3.03 1.17 15.74
CA ALA A 128 2.95 -0.28 15.99
C ALA A 128 2.29 -1.06 14.85
N PHE A 129 1.40 -0.43 14.09
CA PHE A 129 0.67 -1.00 12.96
C PHE A 129 1.09 -0.46 11.58
N GLU A 130 2.11 0.41 11.51
CA GLU A 130 2.57 1.00 10.25
C GLU A 130 4.09 1.08 10.22
N GLN A 131 4.71 0.41 9.25
CA GLN A 131 6.17 0.37 9.13
C GLN A 131 6.64 0.58 7.69
N TYR A 132 7.84 1.12 7.54
CA TYR A 132 8.45 1.53 6.27
C TYR A 132 9.79 0.83 6.07
N PHE A 133 10.01 0.29 4.88
CA PHE A 133 11.15 -0.58 4.58
C PHE A 133 11.78 -0.24 3.24
N THR A 134 13.09 -0.44 3.16
CA THR A 134 13.82 -0.46 1.88
C THR A 134 13.93 -1.87 1.31
N ASP A 135 13.89 -2.90 2.16
CA ASP A 135 13.97 -4.30 1.78
C ASP A 135 12.58 -4.95 1.77
N SER A 136 12.15 -5.45 0.60
CA SER A 136 10.91 -6.19 0.43
C SER A 136 10.80 -7.40 1.36
N ARG A 137 11.92 -8.08 1.66
CA ARG A 137 11.94 -9.22 2.57
C ARG A 137 11.64 -8.79 4.00
N ALA A 138 12.24 -7.70 4.46
CA ALA A 138 12.00 -7.17 5.79
C ALA A 138 10.54 -6.75 5.97
N GLY A 139 9.97 -6.02 5.00
CA GLY A 139 8.55 -5.64 5.02
C GLY A 139 7.61 -6.85 5.01
N THR A 140 7.93 -7.87 4.20
CA THR A 140 7.19 -9.13 4.15
C THR A 140 7.25 -9.89 5.47
N GLN A 141 8.42 -9.97 6.10
CA GLN A 141 8.58 -10.65 7.38
C GLN A 141 7.78 -9.95 8.48
N TRP A 142 7.88 -8.62 8.57
CA TRP A 142 7.17 -7.85 9.57
C TRP A 142 5.65 -7.99 9.44
N ILE A 143 5.09 -7.80 8.24
CA ILE A 143 3.62 -7.86 8.07
C ILE A 143 3.10 -9.28 8.33
N ASN A 144 3.87 -10.32 7.98
CA ASN A 144 3.47 -11.70 8.27
C ASN A 144 3.46 -12.00 9.77
N SER A 145 4.37 -11.40 10.55
CA SER A 145 4.40 -11.52 12.01
C SER A 145 3.28 -10.78 12.74
N TYR A 146 2.57 -9.87 12.06
CA TYR A 146 1.48 -9.11 12.66
C TYR A 146 0.19 -9.96 12.74
N HIS A 147 -0.26 -10.34 13.93
CA HIS A 147 -1.40 -11.26 14.11
C HIS A 147 -2.74 -10.53 14.26
N ILE A 148 -3.76 -10.97 13.51
CA ILE A 148 -5.13 -10.40 13.47
C ILE A 148 -6.22 -11.45 13.24
#